data_AF-A0A8J5UPI9-F1
#
_entry.id   AF-A0A8J5UPI9-F1
#
_cell.length_a   1.000
_cell.length_b   1.000
_cell.length_c   1.000
_cell.angle_alpha   90.00
_cell.angle_beta   90.00
_cell.angle_gamma   90.00
#
_symmetry.space_group_name_H-M   'P 1'
#
loop_
_entity.id
_entity.type
_entity.pdbx_description
1 polymer ?
#
loop_
_entity_poly.entity_id
_entity_poly.type
_entity_poly.pdbx_seq_one_letter_code
_entity_poly.pdbx_strand_id
1 'polypeptide(L)'
;MPAHPTPPAIPGNRAEYEAQYAKDPDRWYQYLSEAHAWMTAQEEGQTATDRKLIELQVQVEAQQEEILNLQNTLQTMQVKESAAMMQKSWIEERLDKKEKELEIAQAKAHKAQEEARQAVAARLPTVATLTPATPISVH
;
A
#
# COMPACT_ATOMS: atom_id res chain seq x y z
N MET A 1 26.65 -33.32 13.12
CA MET A 1 26.14 -34.56 13.72
C MET A 1 27.23 -35.60 13.69
N PRO A 2 27.52 -36.29 14.81
CA PRO A 2 28.45 -37.42 14.81
C PRO A 2 27.92 -38.52 13.88
N ALA A 3 28.82 -39.27 13.23
CA ALA A 3 28.46 -40.43 12.43
C ALA A 3 28.06 -41.59 13.34
N HIS A 4 27.11 -42.43 12.90
CA HIS A 4 26.71 -43.62 13.65
C HIS A 4 27.91 -44.59 13.75
N PRO A 5 28.26 -45.08 14.96
CA PRO A 5 29.37 -46.00 15.12
C PRO A 5 29.07 -47.32 14.40
N THR A 6 30.10 -47.96 13.85
CA THR A 6 29.95 -49.23 13.11
C THR A 6 30.01 -50.40 14.08
N PRO A 7 29.04 -51.33 14.07
CA PRO A 7 29.06 -52.49 14.97
C PRO A 7 30.28 -53.38 14.70
N PRO A 8 30.90 -53.98 15.74
CA PRO A 8 32.04 -54.89 15.59
C PRO A 8 31.76 -56.08 14.66
N ALA A 9 30.52 -56.57 14.67
CA ALA A 9 29.96 -57.56 13.75
C ALA A 9 28.42 -57.44 13.76
N ILE A 10 27.76 -57.72 12.63
CA ILE A 10 26.30 -57.79 12.55
C ILE A 10 25.91 -59.24 12.88
N PRO A 11 25.36 -59.54 14.07
CA PRO A 11 24.99 -60.90 14.41
C PRO A 11 23.73 -61.31 13.64
N GLY A 12 23.73 -62.49 13.03
CA GLY A 12 22.53 -63.04 12.37
C GLY A 12 21.50 -63.57 13.37
N ASN A 13 21.95 -63.92 14.59
CA ASN A 13 21.10 -64.37 15.69
C ASN A 13 21.77 -64.10 17.07
N ARG A 14 20.99 -64.33 18.14
CA ARG A 14 21.43 -64.10 19.53
C ARG A 14 22.63 -64.96 19.95
N ALA A 15 22.70 -66.21 19.51
CA ALA A 15 23.79 -67.12 19.88
C ALA A 15 25.12 -66.68 19.24
N GLU A 16 25.08 -66.21 17.99
CA GLU A 16 26.22 -65.61 17.31
C GLU A 16 26.67 -64.32 17.99
N TYR A 17 25.72 -63.49 18.44
CA TYR A 17 26.03 -62.29 19.21
C TYR A 17 26.76 -62.65 20.51
N GLU A 18 26.22 -63.57 21.30
CA GLU A 18 26.81 -63.96 22.60
C GLU A 18 28.20 -64.58 22.41
N ALA A 19 28.39 -65.40 21.37
CA ALA A 19 29.69 -65.99 21.03
C ALA A 19 30.72 -64.94 20.54
N GLN A 20 30.28 -63.89 19.85
CA GLN A 20 31.15 -62.80 19.43
C GLN A 20 31.45 -61.82 20.56
N TYR A 21 30.47 -61.57 21.43
CA TYR A 21 30.64 -60.78 22.64
C TYR A 21 31.68 -61.39 23.57
N ALA A 22 31.61 -62.70 23.79
CA ALA A 22 32.56 -63.42 24.64
C ALA A 22 34.01 -63.37 24.14
N LYS A 23 34.24 -63.12 22.83
CA LYS A 23 35.59 -63.01 22.25
C LYS A 23 36.26 -61.68 22.55
N ASP A 24 35.48 -60.60 22.60
CA ASP A 24 36.00 -59.25 22.78
C ASP A 24 34.94 -58.33 23.45
N PRO A 25 34.71 -58.50 24.77
CA PRO A 25 33.67 -57.75 25.49
C PRO A 25 33.92 -56.25 25.51
N ASP A 26 35.19 -55.83 25.61
CA ASP A 26 35.58 -54.42 25.70
C ASP A 26 35.24 -53.66 24.42
N ARG A 27 35.47 -54.27 23.25
CA ARG A 27 35.09 -53.68 21.97
C ARG A 27 33.58 -53.51 21.81
N TRP A 28 32.80 -54.46 22.32
CA TRP A 28 31.34 -54.33 22.34
C TRP A 28 30.87 -53.26 23.32
N TYR A 29 31.50 -53.17 24.49
CA TYR A 29 31.21 -52.12 25.46
C TYR A 29 31.50 -50.72 24.89
N GLN A 30 32.63 -50.55 24.20
CA GLN A 30 32.97 -49.30 23.51
C GLN A 30 31.93 -48.95 22.44
N TYR A 31 31.60 -49.90 21.55
CA TYR A 31 30.58 -49.68 20.52
C TYR A 31 29.22 -49.27 21.10
N LEU A 32 28.74 -49.97 22.13
CA LEU A 32 27.44 -49.67 22.76
C LEU A 32 27.46 -48.31 23.46
N SER A 33 28.59 -47.93 24.07
CA SER A 33 28.76 -46.63 24.72
C SER A 33 28.77 -45.49 23.69
N GLU A 34 29.48 -45.66 22.58
CA GLU A 34 29.50 -44.71 21.47
C GLU A 34 28.13 -44.61 20.78
N ALA A 35 27.44 -45.73 20.59
CA ALA A 35 26.11 -45.76 19.99
C ALA A 35 25.09 -45.05 20.88
N HIS A 36 25.15 -45.26 22.19
CA HIS A 36 24.34 -44.54 23.16
C HIS A 36 24.60 -43.04 23.12
N ALA A 37 25.88 -42.62 23.16
CA ALA A 37 26.23 -41.20 23.07
C ALA A 37 25.77 -40.56 21.75
N TRP A 38 25.86 -41.30 20.63
CA TRP A 38 25.35 -40.87 19.34
C TRP A 38 23.83 -40.67 19.36
N MET A 39 23.06 -41.62 19.93
CA MET A 39 21.60 -41.50 20.04
C MET A 39 21.19 -40.28 20.87
N THR A 40 21.82 -40.07 22.03
CA THR A 40 21.54 -38.89 22.86
C THR A 40 21.83 -37.59 22.11
N ALA A 41 22.95 -37.51 21.38
CA ALA A 41 23.28 -36.33 20.58
C ALA A 41 22.29 -36.09 19.42
N GLN A 42 21.72 -37.16 18.84
CA GLN A 42 20.66 -37.04 17.84
C GLN A 42 19.37 -36.50 18.45
N GLU A 43 18.93 -37.00 19.61
CA GLU A 43 17.71 -36.54 20.27
C GLU A 43 17.75 -35.04 20.63
N GLU A 44 18.88 -34.56 21.13
CA GLU A 44 19.09 -33.15 21.42
C GLU A 44 19.06 -32.29 20.14
N GLY A 45 19.74 -32.77 19.09
CA GLY A 45 19.76 -32.12 17.78
C GLY A 45 18.40 -32.08 17.09
N GLN A 46 17.62 -33.15 17.21
CA GLN A 46 16.28 -33.26 16.65
C GLN A 46 15.32 -32.31 17.37
N THR A 47 15.37 -32.27 18.71
CA THR A 47 14.53 -31.37 19.51
C THR A 47 14.75 -29.90 19.15
N ALA A 48 16.01 -29.49 18.96
CA ALA A 48 16.33 -28.13 18.53
C ALA A 48 15.83 -27.83 17.11
N THR A 49 15.96 -28.79 16.20
CA THR A 49 15.49 -28.68 14.81
C THR A 49 13.96 -28.57 14.76
N ASP A 50 13.25 -29.43 15.49
CA ASP A 50 11.79 -29.43 15.55
C ASP A 50 11.25 -28.11 16.15
N ARG A 51 11.90 -27.60 17.21
CA ARG A 51 11.57 -26.29 17.78
C ARG A 51 11.75 -25.18 16.75
N LYS A 52 12.85 -25.20 15.99
CA LYS A 52 13.10 -24.17 14.98
C LYS A 52 12.10 -24.26 13.83
N LEU A 53 11.70 -25.46 13.45
CA LEU A 53 10.68 -25.69 12.44
C LEU A 53 9.34 -25.08 12.86
N ILE A 54 8.90 -25.31 14.10
CA ILE A 54 7.66 -24.73 14.64
C ILE A 54 7.75 -23.20 14.67
N GLU A 55 8.87 -22.64 15.13
CA GLU A 55 9.07 -21.17 15.16
C GLU A 55 8.95 -20.56 13.76
N LEU A 56 9.58 -21.17 12.75
CA LEU A 56 9.50 -20.72 11.36
C LEU A 56 8.08 -20.87 10.81
N GLN A 57 7.37 -21.95 11.15
CA GLN A 57 6.00 -22.16 10.70
C GLN A 57 5.06 -21.08 11.25
N VAL A 58 5.18 -20.73 12.53
CA VAL A 58 4.43 -19.62 13.13
C VAL A 58 4.76 -18.28 12.46
N GLN A 59 6.03 -18.03 12.13
CA GLN A 59 6.43 -16.81 11.41
C GLN A 59 5.82 -16.75 10.01
N VAL A 60 5.81 -17.85 9.28
CA VAL A 60 5.20 -17.94 7.95
C VAL A 60 3.70 -17.67 8.02
N GLU A 61 2.99 -18.28 8.98
CA GLU A 61 1.55 -18.06 9.17
C GLU A 61 1.24 -16.60 9.50
N ALA A 62 2.00 -15.97 10.42
CA ALA A 62 1.85 -14.56 10.76
C ALA A 62 2.07 -13.65 9.55
N GLN A 63 3.10 -13.92 8.74
CA GLN A 63 3.38 -13.15 7.51
C GLN A 63 2.27 -13.33 6.47
N GLN A 64 1.71 -14.53 6.32
CA GLN A 64 0.59 -14.78 5.41
C GLN A 64 -0.65 -14.00 5.82
N GLU A 65 -0.96 -13.97 7.12
CA GLU A 65 -2.08 -13.18 7.65
C GLU A 65 -1.87 -11.67 7.41
N GLU A 66 -0.66 -11.16 7.66
CA GLU A 66 -0.33 -9.75 7.41
C GLU A 66 -0.46 -9.39 5.92
N ILE A 67 0.01 -10.25 5.02
CA ILE A 67 -0.13 -10.05 3.57
C ILE A 67 -1.61 -9.96 3.17
N LEU A 68 -2.46 -10.87 3.68
CA LEU A 68 -3.90 -10.84 3.40
C LEU A 68 -4.56 -9.56 3.92
N ASN A 69 -4.19 -9.12 5.12
CA ASN A 69 -4.70 -7.87 5.69
C ASN A 69 -4.28 -6.64 4.86
N LEU A 70 -3.02 -6.60 4.41
CA LEU A 70 -2.52 -5.52 3.55
C LEU A 70 -3.22 -5.51 2.19
N GLN A 71 -3.48 -6.68 1.59
CA GLN A 71 -4.24 -6.79 0.34
C GLN A 71 -5.67 -6.25 0.49
N ASN A 72 -6.37 -6.61 1.57
CA ASN A 72 -7.72 -6.09 1.86
C ASN A 72 -7.71 -4.57 2.08
N THR A 73 -6.69 -4.06 2.76
CA THR A 73 -6.51 -2.62 2.99
C THR A 73 -6.30 -1.89 1.67
N LEU A 74 -5.42 -2.40 0.80
CA LEU A 74 -5.16 -1.85 -0.52
C LEU A 74 -6.43 -1.82 -1.38
N GLN A 75 -7.20 -2.90 -1.41
CA GLN A 75 -8.45 -2.95 -2.16
C GLN A 75 -9.45 -1.91 -1.66
N THR A 76 -9.57 -1.76 -0.33
CA THR A 76 -10.44 -0.74 0.28
C THR A 76 -10.00 0.67 -0.11
N MET A 77 -8.69 0.93 -0.12
CA MET A 77 -8.14 2.24 -0.51
C MET A 77 -8.38 2.54 -1.99
N GLN A 78 -8.24 1.55 -2.87
CA GLN A 78 -8.49 1.69 -4.30
C GLN A 78 -9.95 2.06 -4.60
N VAL A 79 -10.91 1.45 -3.89
CA VAL A 79 -12.34 1.80 -4.00
C VAL A 79 -12.58 3.25 -3.57
N LYS A 80 -11.99 3.67 -2.45
CA LYS A 80 -12.09 5.05 -1.97
C LYS A 80 -11.49 6.05 -2.95
N GLU A 81 -10.35 5.73 -3.54
CA GLU A 81 -9.69 6.57 -4.54
C GLU A 81 -10.55 6.75 -5.79
N SER A 82 -11.16 5.67 -6.28
CA SER A 82 -12.11 5.72 -7.40
C SER A 82 -13.31 6.62 -7.09
N ALA A 83 -13.90 6.49 -5.90
CA ALA A 83 -15.01 7.34 -5.47
C ALA A 83 -14.57 8.83 -5.37
N ALA A 84 -13.39 9.10 -4.85
CA ALA A 84 -12.83 10.45 -4.77
C ALA A 84 -12.59 11.06 -6.16
N MET A 85 -12.10 10.27 -7.13
CA MET A 85 -11.94 10.72 -8.52
C MET A 85 -13.29 11.07 -9.17
N MET A 86 -14.33 10.25 -8.96
CA MET A 86 -15.68 10.56 -9.45
C MET A 86 -16.22 11.85 -8.81
N GLN A 87 -16.05 12.01 -7.50
CA GLN A 87 -16.47 13.23 -6.80
C GLN A 87 -15.74 14.47 -7.32
N LYS A 88 -14.42 14.36 -7.55
CA LYS A 88 -13.62 15.45 -8.13
C LYS A 88 -14.15 15.87 -9.50
N SER A 89 -14.38 14.91 -10.39
CA SER A 89 -14.92 15.17 -11.74
C SER A 89 -16.27 15.91 -11.69
N TRP A 90 -17.17 15.48 -10.79
CA TRP A 90 -18.46 16.15 -10.60
C TRP A 90 -18.34 17.59 -10.08
N ILE A 91 -17.37 17.86 -9.19
CA ILE A 91 -17.10 19.21 -8.71
C ILE A 91 -16.55 20.09 -9.84
N GLU A 92 -15.60 19.57 -10.62
CA GLU A 92 -15.00 20.29 -11.75
C GLU A 92 -16.06 20.69 -12.79
N GLU A 93 -16.96 19.77 -13.16
CA GLU A 93 -18.04 20.05 -14.11
C GLU A 93 -19.01 21.12 -13.59
N ARG A 94 -19.36 21.07 -12.29
CA ARG A 94 -20.22 22.09 -11.67
C ARG A 94 -19.54 23.45 -11.58
N LEU A 95 -18.24 23.47 -11.33
CA LEU A 95 -17.46 24.70 -11.26
C LEU A 95 -17.42 25.38 -12.63
N ASP A 96 -17.07 24.65 -13.69
CA ASP A 96 -17.05 25.16 -15.07
C ASP A 96 -18.42 25.72 -15.48
N LYS A 97 -19.51 25.02 -15.14
CA LYS A 97 -20.87 25.53 -15.38
C LYS A 97 -21.11 26.85 -14.65
N LYS A 98 -20.70 26.96 -13.39
CA LYS A 98 -20.88 28.17 -12.57
C LYS A 98 -20.03 29.34 -13.05
N GLU A 99 -18.82 29.07 -13.53
CA GLU A 99 -17.94 30.06 -14.12
C GLU A 99 -18.56 30.66 -15.39
N LYS A 100 -19.12 29.83 -16.27
CA LYS A 100 -19.86 30.29 -17.46
C LYS A 100 -21.11 31.10 -17.11
N GLU A 101 -21.89 30.65 -16.12
CA GLU A 101 -23.06 31.41 -15.64
C GLU A 101 -22.66 32.77 -15.07
N LEU A 102 -21.53 32.84 -14.34
CA LEU A 102 -20.99 34.06 -13.78
C LEU A 102 -20.53 35.03 -14.87
N GLU A 103 -19.81 34.56 -15.88
CA GLU A 103 -19.36 35.37 -17.02
C GLU A 103 -20.55 36.02 -17.74
N ILE A 104 -21.62 35.25 -17.99
CA ILE A 104 -22.86 35.76 -18.60
C ILE A 104 -23.51 36.82 -17.71
N ALA A 105 -23.57 36.59 -16.39
CA ALA A 105 -24.17 37.53 -15.45
C ALA A 105 -23.37 38.84 -15.38
N GLN A 106 -22.04 38.76 -15.38
CA GLN A 106 -21.15 39.92 -15.42
C GLN A 106 -21.34 40.73 -16.71
N ALA A 107 -21.38 40.05 -17.87
CA ALA A 107 -21.63 40.72 -19.15
C ALA A 107 -22.98 41.44 -19.18
N LYS A 108 -24.04 40.80 -18.65
CA LYS A 108 -25.37 41.43 -18.52
C LYS A 108 -25.36 42.64 -17.58
N ALA A 109 -24.69 42.53 -16.44
CA ALA A 109 -24.58 43.62 -15.48
C ALA A 109 -23.83 44.83 -16.09
N HIS A 110 -22.72 44.58 -16.79
CA HIS A 110 -21.97 45.63 -17.48
C HIS A 110 -22.82 46.32 -18.56
N LYS A 111 -23.55 45.55 -19.37
CA LYS A 111 -24.45 46.10 -20.38
C LYS A 111 -25.55 46.98 -19.75
N ALA A 112 -26.20 46.50 -18.70
CA ALA A 112 -27.22 47.27 -17.99
C ALA A 112 -26.66 48.56 -17.36
N GLN A 113 -25.44 48.52 -16.84
CA GLN A 113 -24.76 49.71 -16.32
C GLN A 113 -24.50 50.74 -17.42
N GLU A 114 -24.06 50.30 -18.60
CA GLU A 114 -23.81 51.18 -19.73
C GLU A 114 -25.11 51.80 -20.29
N GLU A 115 -26.17 50.99 -20.44
CA GLU A 115 -27.49 51.47 -20.82
C GLU A 115 -28.03 52.51 -19.81
N ALA A 116 -27.84 52.27 -18.51
CA ALA A 116 -28.22 53.24 -17.47
C ALA A 116 -27.42 54.55 -17.58
N ARG A 117 -26.11 54.48 -17.84
CA ARG A 117 -25.28 55.67 -18.08
C ARG A 117 -25.75 56.48 -19.28
N GLN A 118 -26.05 55.81 -20.40
CA GLN A 118 -26.56 56.47 -21.61
C GLN A 118 -27.93 57.11 -21.37
N ALA A 119 -28.83 56.44 -20.65
CA ALA A 119 -30.13 57.00 -20.27
C ALA A 119 -30.01 58.25 -19.38
N VAL A 120 -29.01 58.30 -18.50
CA VAL A 120 -28.70 59.49 -17.69
C VAL A 120 -28.12 60.60 -18.59
N ALA A 121 -27.18 60.28 -19.48
CA ALA A 121 -26.59 61.25 -20.39
C ALA A 121 -27.63 61.88 -21.35
N ALA A 122 -28.56 61.09 -21.87
CA ALA A 122 -29.64 61.56 -22.74
C ALA A 122 -30.65 62.51 -22.04
N ARG A 123 -30.67 62.51 -20.70
CA ARG A 123 -31.51 63.42 -19.90
C ARG A 123 -30.80 64.71 -19.50
N LEU A 124 -29.50 64.82 -19.77
CA LEU A 124 -28.76 66.08 -19.58
C LEU A 124 -29.05 67.01 -20.77
N PRO A 125 -29.52 68.26 -20.55
CA PRO A 125 -29.89 69.15 -21.65
C PRO A 125 -28.65 69.55 -22.47
N THR A 126 -28.73 69.38 -23.79
CA THR A 126 -27.74 69.89 -24.75
C THR A 126 -27.71 71.42 -24.64
N VAL A 127 -26.61 71.99 -24.13
CA VAL A 127 -26.37 73.43 -24.22
C VAL A 127 -26.22 73.75 -25.71
N ALA A 128 -27.27 74.31 -26.30
CA ALA A 128 -27.23 74.82 -27.66
C ALA A 128 -26.24 75.99 -27.71
N THR A 129 -25.10 75.78 -28.39
CA THR A 129 -24.21 76.84 -28.82
C THR A 129 -24.99 77.80 -29.71
N LEU A 130 -25.29 78.98 -29.18
CA LEU A 130 -25.82 80.12 -29.92
C LEU A 130 -24.81 80.50 -31.00
N THR A 131 -25.23 80.40 -32.26
CA THR A 131 -24.56 80.96 -33.43
C THR A 131 -24.41 82.47 -33.23
N PRO A 132 -23.20 83.06 -33.34
CA PRO A 132 -23.07 84.51 -33.23
C PRO A 132 -23.67 85.16 -34.46
N ALA A 133 -24.68 86.01 -34.22
CA ALA A 133 -25.31 86.86 -35.21
C ALA A 133 -24.28 87.79 -35.86
N THR A 134 -24.33 87.84 -37.19
CA THR A 134 -23.66 88.82 -38.03
C THR A 134 -24.07 90.24 -37.61
N PRO A 135 -23.16 91.15 -37.24
CA PRO A 135 -23.54 92.55 -37.05
C PRO A 135 -23.63 93.28 -38.40
N ILE A 136 -24.74 93.99 -38.55
CA ILE A 136 -25.04 94.98 -39.59
C ILE A 136 -24.13 96.21 -39.40
N SER A 137 -23.68 96.79 -40.52
CA SER A 137 -22.91 98.03 -40.73
C SER A 137 -23.24 99.21 -39.82
N VAL A 138 -22.27 100.12 -39.57
CA VAL A 138 -22.37 101.57 -39.93
C VAL A 138 -20.96 102.23 -40.02
N HIS A 139 -20.84 103.15 -40.99
CA HIS A 139 -19.87 104.24 -41.24
C HIS A 139 -18.63 103.98 -42.11
#